data_AF-A0A914YU10-F1
#
_entry.id   AF-A0A914YU10-F1
#
_cell.length_a   1.000
_cell.length_b   1.000
_cell.length_c   1.000
_cell.angle_alpha   90.00
_cell.angle_beta   90.00
_cell.angle_gamma   90.00
#
_symmetry.space_group_name_H-M   'P 1'
#
loop_
_entity.id
_entity.type
_entity.pdbx_description
1 polymer ?
#
loop_
_entity_poly.entity_id
_entity_poly.type
_entity_poly.pdbx_seq_one_letter_code
_entity_poly.pdbx_strand_id
1 'polypeptide(L)'
;MGSHPDFWFSRDGETGDYLSRIPLGEFAKKEYGASYITVHRGDMHALQIDSIKPGTVHFGKRLQNLVDRGDDVLLEFADGTSVTADIVIGDRWHPLQDP
;
A
#
# COMPACT_ATOMS: atom_id res chain seq x y z
N MET A 1 -13.38 11.36 1.57
CA MET A 1 -14.30 10.65 0.66
C MET A 1 -14.24 9.17 1.02
N GLY A 2 -15.34 8.59 1.46
CA GLY A 2 -15.40 7.19 1.88
C GLY A 2 -16.81 6.84 2.33
N SER A 3 -17.19 5.58 2.19
CA SER A 3 -18.42 5.04 2.75
C SER A 3 -18.15 4.50 4.14
N HIS A 4 -19.06 4.77 5.08
CA HIS A 4 -18.99 4.39 6.49
C HIS A 4 -20.12 3.40 6.79
N PRO A 5 -19.92 2.10 6.52
CA PRO A 5 -20.97 1.11 6.74
C PRO A 5 -21.19 0.88 8.24
N ASP A 6 -22.45 0.67 8.64
CA ASP A 6 -22.82 0.29 10.00
C ASP A 6 -22.49 -1.19 10.29
N PHE A 7 -22.36 -2.02 9.26
CA PHE A 7 -22.06 -3.44 9.38
C PHE A 7 -21.19 -3.94 8.24
N TRP A 8 -20.36 -4.93 8.52
CA TRP A 8 -19.86 -5.84 7.50
C TRP A 8 -20.75 -7.08 7.45
N PHE A 9 -21.26 -7.39 6.26
CA PHE A 9 -22.13 -8.54 6.03
C PHE A 9 -21.39 -9.63 5.29
N SER A 10 -21.47 -10.86 5.80
CA SER A 10 -21.15 -12.07 5.04
C SER A 10 -22.44 -12.81 4.75
N ARG A 11 -22.57 -13.30 3.52
CA ARG A 11 -23.70 -14.08 3.05
C ARG A 11 -23.22 -15.34 2.36
N ASP A 12 -24.07 -16.36 2.40
CA ASP A 12 -23.93 -17.51 1.55
C ASP A 12 -24.01 -17.08 0.07
N GLY A 13 -23.12 -17.63 -0.75
CA GLY A 13 -22.99 -17.24 -2.16
C GLY A 13 -24.14 -17.75 -3.05
N GLU A 14 -24.81 -18.83 -2.65
CA GLU A 14 -25.89 -19.45 -3.41
C GLU A 14 -27.26 -18.99 -2.92
N THR A 15 -27.51 -19.06 -1.62
CA THR A 15 -28.82 -18.76 -1.02
C THR A 15 -28.98 -17.28 -0.67
N GLY A 16 -27.87 -16.56 -0.47
CA GLY A 16 -27.88 -15.18 0.01
C GLY A 16 -28.19 -15.06 1.51
N ASP A 17 -28.35 -16.16 2.23
CA ASP A 17 -28.60 -16.16 3.68
C ASP A 17 -27.43 -15.50 4.43
N TYR A 18 -27.74 -14.79 5.50
CA TYR A 18 -26.71 -14.16 6.31
C TYR A 18 -25.91 -15.21 7.08
N LEU A 19 -24.60 -15.21 6.89
CA LEU A 19 -23.65 -15.99 7.68
C LEU A 19 -23.09 -15.16 8.84
N SER A 20 -22.91 -13.85 8.63
CA SER A 20 -22.46 -12.95 9.69
C SER A 20 -22.88 -11.50 9.48
N ARG A 21 -22.94 -10.75 10.60
CA ARG A 21 -23.28 -9.33 10.65
C ARG A 21 -22.41 -8.66 11.73
N ILE A 22 -21.22 -8.20 11.34
CA ILE A 22 -20.25 -7.61 12.28
C ILE A 22 -20.57 -6.12 12.44
N PRO A 23 -20.84 -5.61 13.66
CA PRO A 23 -21.12 -4.19 13.87
C PRO A 23 -19.87 -3.34 13.60
N LEU A 24 -20.04 -2.28 12.82
CA LEU A 24 -19.04 -1.28 12.49
C LEU A 24 -19.53 0.10 12.95
N GLY A 25 -19.62 1.11 12.07
CA GLY A 25 -20.14 2.44 12.39
C GLY A 25 -19.63 3.00 13.72
N GLU A 26 -20.54 3.48 14.56
CA GLU A 26 -20.23 4.03 15.89
C GLU A 26 -19.66 2.99 16.87
N PHE A 27 -20.05 1.71 16.74
CA PHE A 27 -19.47 0.65 17.55
C PHE A 27 -17.96 0.53 17.30
N ALA A 28 -17.53 0.45 16.04
CA ALA A 28 -16.11 0.35 15.69
C ALA A 28 -15.32 1.60 16.12
N LYS A 29 -15.89 2.81 15.99
CA LYS A 29 -15.23 4.03 16.47
C LYS A 29 -14.98 4.00 17.97
N LYS A 30 -15.98 3.57 18.75
CA LYS A 30 -15.88 3.47 20.21
C LYS A 30 -14.91 2.38 20.64
N GLU A 31 -14.98 1.21 20.02
CA GLU A 31 -14.22 0.03 20.44
C GLU A 31 -12.78 0.03 19.93
N TYR A 32 -12.55 0.51 18.70
CA TYR A 32 -11.25 0.45 18.02
C TYR A 32 -10.58 1.82 17.87
N GLY A 33 -11.24 2.90 18.31
CA GLY A 33 -10.68 4.26 18.30
C GLY A 33 -10.70 4.97 16.95
N ALA A 34 -11.22 4.35 15.89
CA ALA A 34 -11.31 4.93 14.55
C ALA A 34 -12.46 4.33 13.73
N SER A 35 -12.86 5.03 12.67
CA SER A 35 -13.90 4.53 11.76
C SER A 35 -13.36 3.41 10.87
N TYR A 36 -14.13 2.34 10.70
CA TYR A 36 -14.00 1.49 9.53
C TYR A 36 -14.58 2.23 8.32
N ILE A 37 -13.86 2.28 7.20
CA ILE A 37 -14.30 2.94 5.97
C ILE A 37 -13.98 2.10 4.75
N THR A 38 -14.82 2.20 3.73
CA THR A 38 -14.49 1.75 2.37
C THR A 38 -14.25 2.97 1.50
N VAL A 39 -13.13 2.97 0.78
CA VAL A 39 -12.67 4.11 -0.01
C VAL A 39 -12.29 3.66 -1.40
N HIS A 40 -12.35 4.58 -2.36
CA HIS A 40 -11.82 4.34 -3.69
C HIS A 40 -10.30 4.20 -3.62
N ARG A 41 -9.77 3.07 -4.09
CA ARG A 41 -8.33 2.76 -3.98
C ARG A 41 -7.47 3.80 -4.71
N GLY A 42 -7.91 4.28 -5.88
CA GLY A 42 -7.19 5.28 -6.65
C GLY A 42 -7.04 6.60 -5.91
N ASP A 43 -8.12 7.07 -5.29
CA ASP A 43 -8.15 8.35 -4.59
C ASP A 43 -7.34 8.29 -3.29
N MET A 44 -7.46 7.19 -2.54
CA MET A 44 -6.66 6.98 -1.34
C MET A 44 -5.17 6.93 -1.67
N HIS A 45 -4.80 6.23 -2.74
CA HIS A 45 -3.41 6.15 -3.18
C HIS A 45 -2.88 7.50 -3.65
N ALA A 46 -3.67 8.27 -4.41
CA ALA A 46 -3.31 9.63 -4.83
C ALA A 46 -3.09 10.55 -3.62
N LEU A 47 -4.00 10.55 -2.65
CA LEU A 47 -3.87 11.32 -1.40
C LEU A 47 -2.60 10.95 -0.63
N GLN A 48 -2.23 9.66 -0.61
CA GLN A 48 -1.01 9.21 0.04
C GLN A 48 0.24 9.73 -0.68
N ILE A 49 0.28 9.65 -2.02
CA ILE A 49 1.39 10.20 -2.82
C ILE A 49 1.49 11.73 -2.65
N ASP A 50 0.37 12.45 -2.67
CA ASP A 50 0.33 13.90 -2.54
C ASP A 50 0.82 14.40 -1.17
N SER A 51 0.77 13.53 -0.13
CA SER A 51 1.31 13.83 1.20
C SER A 51 2.84 13.74 1.29
N ILE A 52 3.50 13.15 0.28
CA ILE A 52 4.96 13.02 0.24
C ILE A 52 5.56 14.34 -0.25
N LYS A 53 6.77 14.68 0.24
CA LYS A 53 7.49 15.89 -0.18
C LYS A 53 7.58 15.98 -1.72
N PRO A 54 7.18 17.11 -2.33
CA PRO A 54 7.27 17.27 -3.77
C PRO A 54 8.70 17.07 -4.29
N GLY A 55 8.83 16.37 -5.42
CA GLY A 55 10.11 16.10 -6.07
C GLY A 55 10.92 14.93 -5.49
N THR A 56 10.42 14.22 -4.46
CA THR A 56 11.10 13.03 -3.90
C THR A 56 10.50 11.70 -4.35
N VAL A 57 9.40 11.71 -5.11
CA VAL A 57 8.82 10.52 -5.73
C VAL A 57 9.23 10.50 -7.20
N HIS A 58 9.89 9.41 -7.61
CA HIS A 58 10.40 9.25 -8.97
C HIS A 58 9.73 8.05 -9.64
N PHE A 59 8.82 8.32 -10.58
CA PHE A 59 8.21 7.29 -11.41
C PHE A 59 9.16 6.84 -12.53
N GLY A 60 8.87 5.68 -13.14
CA GLY A 60 9.72 5.12 -14.20
C GLY A 60 11.05 4.53 -13.70
N LYS A 61 11.31 4.55 -12.39
CA LYS A 61 12.52 4.01 -11.76
C LYS A 61 12.33 2.55 -11.34
N ARG A 62 12.33 1.65 -12.32
CA ARG A 62 12.31 0.20 -12.04
C ARG A 62 13.68 -0.24 -11.56
N LEU A 63 13.81 -0.61 -10.28
CA LEU A 63 15.04 -1.16 -9.70
C LEU A 63 15.36 -2.51 -10.37
N GLN A 64 16.59 -2.65 -10.88
CA GLN A 64 17.08 -3.88 -11.52
C GLN A 64 18.15 -4.60 -10.71
N ASN A 65 19.00 -3.84 -10.02
CA ASN A 65 20.05 -4.38 -9.20
C ASN A 65 20.28 -3.53 -7.95
N LEU A 66 20.78 -4.17 -6.90
CA LEU A 66 21.09 -3.55 -5.62
C LEU A 66 22.38 -4.17 -5.07
N VAL A 67 23.33 -3.33 -4.69
CA VAL A 67 24.61 -3.76 -4.11
C VAL A 67 24.78 -3.13 -2.75
N ASP A 68 24.79 -3.96 -1.71
CA ASP A 68 25.20 -3.57 -0.37
C ASP A 68 26.74 -3.49 -0.32
N ARG A 69 27.26 -2.32 0.03
CA ARG A 69 28.70 -2.03 0.11
C ARG A 69 29.20 -1.93 1.55
N GLY A 70 28.37 -2.22 2.54
CA GLY A 70 28.66 -2.12 3.96
C GLY A 70 28.32 -0.75 4.55
N ASP A 71 28.81 0.33 3.94
CA ASP A 71 28.53 1.71 4.42
C ASP A 71 27.32 2.34 3.71
N ASP A 72 27.02 1.89 2.50
CA ASP A 72 25.91 2.35 1.69
C ASP A 72 25.35 1.24 0.80
N VAL A 73 24.23 1.54 0.15
CA VAL A 73 23.59 0.68 -0.83
C VAL A 73 23.52 1.41 -2.17
N LEU A 74 24.09 0.81 -3.21
CA LEU A 74 23.92 1.25 -4.60
C LEU A 74 22.65 0.63 -5.19
N LEU A 75 21.78 1.47 -5.75
CA LEU A 75 20.60 1.07 -6.52
C LEU A 75 20.83 1.38 -8.00
N GLU A 76 20.55 0.41 -8.87
CA GLU A 76 20.66 0.54 -10.32
C GLU A 76 19.30 0.31 -10.98
N PHE A 77 18.88 1.26 -11.83
CA PHE A 77 17.56 1.27 -12.44
C PHE A 77 17.59 0.92 -13.93
N ALA A 78 16.45 0.44 -14.44
CA ALA A 78 16.30 0.01 -15.83
C ALA A 78 16.50 1.10 -16.89
N ASP A 79 16.47 2.37 -16.51
CA ASP A 79 16.75 3.50 -17.39
C ASP A 79 18.25 3.85 -17.45
N GLY A 80 19.10 3.04 -16.81
CA GLY A 80 20.55 3.22 -16.73
C GLY A 80 21.02 4.19 -15.65
N THR A 81 20.09 4.79 -14.88
CA THR A 81 20.45 5.66 -13.76
C THR A 81 20.77 4.86 -12.50
N SER A 82 21.51 5.48 -11.58
CA SER A 82 21.83 4.91 -10.28
C SER A 82 21.76 5.94 -9.16
N VAL A 83 21.53 5.46 -7.94
CA VAL A 83 21.47 6.25 -6.70
C VAL A 83 22.14 5.47 -5.59
N THR A 84 22.84 6.17 -4.71
CA THR A 84 23.37 5.62 -3.45
C THR A 84 22.52 6.12 -2.28
N ALA A 85 22.23 5.26 -1.32
CA ALA A 85 21.55 5.60 -0.07
C ALA A 85 22.12 4.81 1.10
N ASP A 86 22.08 5.37 2.31
CA ASP A 86 22.56 4.69 3.52
C ASP A 86 21.70 3.46 3.86
N ILE A 87 20.39 3.54 3.61
CA ILE A 87 19.44 2.45 3.81
C ILE A 87 18.41 2.40 2.67
N VAL A 88 17.88 1.21 2.41
CA VAL A 88 16.82 0.97 1.41
C VAL A 88 15.66 0.22 2.06
N ILE A 89 14.44 0.70 1.81
CA ILE A 89 13.20 0.04 2.24
C ILE A 89 12.58 -0.66 1.03
N GLY A 90 12.47 -1.98 1.08
CA GLY A 90 11.77 -2.77 0.06
C GLY A 90 10.33 -3.08 0.47
N ASP A 91 9.34 -2.57 -0.26
CA ASP A 91 7.91 -2.88 -0.06
C ASP A 91 7.52 -4.19 -0.78
N ARG A 92 8.09 -4.41 -1.97
CA ARG A 92 8.10 -5.70 -2.68
C ARG A 92 9.15 -5.66 -3.79
N TRP A 93 10.25 -6.38 -3.64
CA TRP A 93 11.24 -6.56 -4.70
C TRP A 93 11.32 -8.02 -5.11
N HIS A 94 11.35 -8.27 -6.42
CA HIS A 94 11.65 -9.56 -6.98
C HIS A 94 12.89 -9.40 -7.85
N PRO A 95 13.99 -10.12 -7.55
CA PRO A 95 15.11 -10.19 -8.48
C PRO A 95 14.61 -10.71 -9.82
N LEU A 96 15.13 -10.16 -10.91
CA LEU A 96 15.06 -10.86 -12.18
C LEU A 96 15.78 -12.20 -11.97
N GLN A 97 15.04 -13.30 -12.06
CA GLN A 97 15.66 -14.60 -12.28
C GLN A 97 16.25 -14.55 -13.69
N ASP A 98 17.53 -14.91 -13.83
CA ASP A 98 18.08 -15.20 -15.16
C ASP A 98 17.17 -16.23 -15.86
N PRO A 99 16.95 -16.12 -17.18
CA PRO A 99 16.08 -17.02 -17.93
C PRO A 99 16.53 -18.49 -17.89
#